data_AF-A0A8S8ZCI0-F1
#
_entry.id   AF-A0A8S8ZCI0-F1
#
_cell.length_a   1.000
_cell.length_b   1.000
_cell.length_c   1.000
_cell.angle_alpha   90.00
_cell.angle_beta   90.00
_cell.angle_gamma   90.00
#
_symmetry.space_group_name_H-M   'P 1'
#
loop_
_entity.id
_entity.type
_entity.pdbx_description
1 polymer ?
#
loop_
_entity_poly.entity_id
_entity_poly.type
_entity_poly.pdbx_seq_one_letter_code
_entity_poly.pdbx_strand_id
1 'polypeptide(L)'
;MQVNIGFFPQYDHEVGIRTVIKPGFDSSVLRLGQWKILSVKIDGNPKHCYIDPRQGAIGCFEEACRNVVCTGATPMGKVDHLQFGNPEDPEIFWTFMESIEGITDFAKFLNVPCVGG
;
A
#
# COMPACT_ATOMS: atom_id res chain seq x y z
N MET A 1 -0.18 4.25 -16.24
CA MET A 1 -1.00 4.30 -15.02
C MET A 1 -1.58 5.71 -14.96
N GLN A 2 -2.89 5.86 -15.10
CA GLN A 2 -3.52 7.19 -15.18
C GLN A 2 -3.68 7.72 -13.75
N VAL A 3 -2.88 8.71 -13.39
CA VAL A 3 -2.99 9.38 -12.09
C VAL A 3 -4.33 10.14 -12.10
N ASN A 4 -5.26 9.77 -11.22
CA ASN A 4 -6.60 10.37 -11.14
C ASN A 4 -6.57 11.76 -10.47
N ILE A 5 -5.84 12.70 -11.05
CA ILE A 5 -5.63 14.05 -10.53
C ILE A 5 -6.96 14.83 -10.47
N GLY A 6 -7.93 14.50 -11.33
CA GLY A 6 -9.25 15.14 -11.35
C GLY A 6 -10.21 14.73 -10.23
N PHE A 7 -9.89 13.69 -9.45
CA PHE A 7 -10.76 13.18 -8.39
C PHE A 7 -10.49 13.82 -7.02
N PHE A 8 -9.22 13.97 -6.65
CA PHE A 8 -8.82 14.51 -5.34
C PHE A 8 -9.32 15.92 -5.02
N PRO A 9 -9.45 16.86 -5.99
CA PRO A 9 -9.99 18.19 -5.72
C PRO A 9 -11.44 18.21 -5.20
N GLN A 10 -12.19 17.12 -5.35
CA GLN A 10 -13.55 16.99 -4.81
C GLN A 10 -13.56 16.82 -3.28
N TYR A 11 -12.41 16.48 -2.69
CA TYR A 11 -12.25 16.26 -1.25
C TYR A 11 -11.41 17.39 -0.65
N ASP A 12 -11.76 17.82 0.56
CA ASP A 12 -10.89 18.71 1.33
C ASP A 12 -9.66 17.93 1.83
N HIS A 13 -8.58 18.01 1.06
CA HIS A 13 -7.35 17.24 1.24
C HIS A 13 -6.21 18.05 1.87
N GLU A 14 -6.50 19.28 2.31
CA GLU A 14 -5.52 20.23 2.87
C GLU A 14 -5.85 20.66 4.31
N VAL A 15 -6.78 19.96 4.98
CA VAL A 15 -7.28 20.30 6.31
C VAL A 15 -6.14 20.62 7.29
N GLY A 16 -6.15 21.86 7.80
CA GLY A 16 -5.20 22.33 8.82
C GLY A 16 -3.77 22.57 8.34
N ILE A 17 -3.50 22.65 7.03
CA ILE A 17 -2.16 22.90 6.43
C ILE A 17 -1.13 21.83 6.88
N ARG A 18 -1.62 20.63 7.20
CA ARG A 18 -0.76 19.51 7.62
C ARG A 18 -0.31 18.65 6.45
N THR A 19 -0.93 18.77 5.29
CA THR A 19 -0.52 18.05 4.07
C THR A 19 0.65 18.75 3.40
N VAL A 20 1.83 18.14 3.44
CA VAL A 20 3.08 18.65 2.82
C VAL A 20 3.16 18.25 1.36
N ILE A 21 2.88 16.98 1.05
CA ILE A 21 2.73 16.46 -0.31
C ILE A 21 1.29 15.98 -0.44
N LYS A 22 0.57 16.56 -1.40
CA LYS A 22 -0.85 16.30 -1.64
C LYS A 22 -1.06 14.91 -2.28
N PRO A 23 -2.27 14.35 -2.22
CA PRO A 23 -2.63 13.19 -3.02
C PRO A 23 -2.45 13.44 -4.52
N GLY A 24 -2.13 12.40 -5.29
CA GLY A 24 -1.86 12.50 -6.74
C GLY A 24 -0.38 12.44 -7.13
N PHE A 25 0.52 12.27 -6.15
CA PHE A 25 1.92 11.94 -6.38
C PHE A 25 2.22 10.49 -5.94
N ASP A 26 3.50 10.11 -5.93
CA ASP A 26 3.95 8.78 -5.51
C ASP A 26 3.47 8.43 -4.11
N SER A 27 3.50 9.36 -3.16
CA SER A 27 2.95 9.19 -1.80
C SER A 27 2.45 10.52 -1.25
N SER A 28 1.48 10.48 -0.33
CA SER A 28 1.03 11.68 0.40
C SER A 28 1.85 11.84 1.67
N VAL A 29 2.24 13.08 2.01
CA VAL A 29 3.03 13.35 3.21
C VAL A 29 2.28 14.30 4.13
N LEU A 30 2.11 13.87 5.38
CA LEU A 30 1.41 14.60 6.44
C LEU A 30 2.40 15.03 7.53
N ARG A 31 2.22 16.23 8.06
CA ARG A 31 2.92 16.75 9.23
C ARG A 31 2.13 16.40 10.50
N LEU A 32 2.75 15.61 11.38
CA LEU A 32 2.16 15.18 12.66
C LEU A 32 2.52 16.11 13.82
N GLY A 33 3.56 16.93 13.66
CA GLY A 33 4.03 17.89 14.65
C GLY A 33 5.19 18.71 14.07
N GLN A 34 5.90 19.48 14.90
CA GLN A 34 6.96 20.38 14.42
C GLN A 34 8.09 19.64 13.67
N TRP A 35 8.42 18.42 14.09
CA TRP A 35 9.56 17.64 13.58
C TRP A 35 9.19 16.22 13.14
N LYS A 36 7.90 15.93 12.99
CA LYS A 36 7.41 14.60 12.62
C LYS A 36 6.56 14.68 11.36
N ILE A 37 6.93 13.86 10.39
CA ILE A 37 6.19 13.66 9.14
C ILE A 37 5.82 12.19 9.00
N LEU A 38 4.77 11.94 8.23
CA LEU A 38 4.26 10.62 7.90
C LEU A 38 4.02 10.56 6.39
N SER A 39 4.66 9.63 5.72
CA SER A 39 4.42 9.33 4.30
C SER A 39 3.50 8.11 4.21
N VAL A 40 2.43 8.21 3.43
CA VAL A 40 1.45 7.14 3.26
C VAL A 40 1.11 6.91 1.80
N LYS A 41 1.06 5.63 1.44
CA LYS A 41 0.62 5.17 0.13
C LYS A 41 -0.15 3.86 0.27
N ILE A 42 -1.11 3.67 -0.63
CA ILE A 42 -1.81 2.42 -0.87
C ILE A 42 -1.63 2.08 -2.35
N ASP A 43 -1.29 0.83 -2.65
CA ASP A 43 -1.08 0.32 -4.00
C ASP A 43 -1.74 -1.05 -4.16
N GLY A 44 -2.10 -1.39 -5.40
CA GLY A 44 -2.74 -2.65 -5.73
C GLY A 44 -2.71 -2.91 -7.24
N ASN A 45 -2.45 -4.15 -7.62
CA ASN A 45 -2.37 -4.57 -9.02
C ASN A 45 -3.13 -5.88 -9.23
N PRO A 46 -4.46 -5.83 -9.43
CA PRO A 46 -5.29 -7.02 -9.54
C PRO A 46 -4.90 -7.90 -10.74
N LYS A 47 -4.36 -7.31 -11.82
CA LYS A 47 -3.90 -8.09 -12.99
C LYS A 47 -2.68 -8.94 -12.65
N HIS A 48 -1.74 -8.39 -11.90
CA HIS A 48 -0.56 -9.14 -11.48
C HIS A 48 -0.95 -10.23 -10.47
N CYS A 49 -1.77 -9.88 -9.47
CA CYS A 49 -2.29 -10.85 -8.49
C CYS A 49 -3.12 -11.98 -9.13
N TYR A 50 -3.79 -11.71 -10.24
CA TYR A 50 -4.52 -12.73 -11.00
C TYR A 50 -3.59 -13.72 -11.72
N ILE A 51 -2.45 -13.25 -12.22
CA ILE A 51 -1.48 -14.09 -12.95
C ILE A 51 -0.66 -14.94 -11.96
N ASP A 52 -0.18 -14.31 -10.89
CA ASP A 52 0.59 -14.95 -9.82
C ASP A 52 0.21 -14.28 -8.50
N PRO A 53 -0.54 -14.96 -7.61
CA PRO A 53 -0.98 -14.34 -6.36
C PRO A 53 0.18 -13.96 -5.44
N ARG A 54 1.22 -14.80 -5.36
CA ARG A 54 2.37 -14.57 -4.48
C ARG A 54 3.19 -13.38 -4.95
N GLN A 55 3.62 -13.41 -6.21
CA GLN A 55 4.42 -12.33 -6.81
C GLN A 55 3.60 -11.05 -6.99
N GLY A 56 2.30 -11.19 -7.28
CA GLY A 56 1.37 -10.08 -7.34
C GLY A 56 1.27 -9.33 -6.02
N ALA A 57 1.04 -10.06 -4.92
CA ALA A 57 0.92 -9.46 -3.60
C ALA A 57 2.25 -8.85 -3.11
N ILE A 58 3.38 -9.53 -3.34
CA ILE A 58 4.72 -8.97 -3.09
C ILE A 58 4.91 -7.68 -3.89
N GLY A 59 4.60 -7.69 -5.18
CA GLY A 59 4.77 -6.52 -6.06
C GLY A 59 3.94 -5.31 -5.62
N CYS A 60 2.71 -5.54 -5.12
CA CYS A 60 1.89 -4.45 -4.57
C CYS A 60 2.53 -3.83 -3.32
N PHE A 61 3.01 -4.66 -2.39
CA PHE A 61 3.66 -4.17 -1.18
C PHE A 61 5.01 -3.49 -1.50
N GLU A 62 5.77 -4.06 -2.43
CA GLU A 62 7.01 -3.46 -2.94
C GLU A 62 6.76 -2.08 -3.56
N GLU A 63 5.71 -1.93 -4.37
CA GLU A 63 5.32 -0.64 -4.96
C GLU A 63 4.98 0.40 -3.88
N ALA A 64 4.20 0.02 -2.87
CA ALA A 64 3.90 0.89 -1.73
C ALA A 64 5.17 1.33 -0.97
N CYS A 65 6.10 0.40 -0.74
CA CYS A 65 7.39 0.73 -0.13
C CYS A 65 8.21 1.69 -0.99
N ARG A 66 8.33 1.45 -2.30
CA ARG A 66 9.08 2.33 -3.21
C ARG A 66 8.48 3.74 -3.25
N ASN A 67 7.17 3.84 -3.31
CA ASN A 67 6.45 5.11 -3.31
C ASN A 67 6.69 5.92 -2.03
N VAL A 68 6.75 5.27 -0.87
CA VAL A 68 7.15 5.90 0.40
C VAL A 68 8.62 6.37 0.33
N VAL A 69 9.51 5.54 -0.18
CA VAL A 69 10.94 5.85 -0.32
C VAL A 69 11.18 7.05 -1.26
N CYS A 70 10.39 7.22 -2.32
CA CYS A 70 10.46 8.38 -3.23
C CYS A 70 10.27 9.74 -2.51
N THR A 71 9.61 9.74 -1.35
CA THR A 71 9.43 10.95 -0.53
C THR A 71 10.56 11.19 0.49
N GLY A 72 11.59 10.33 0.50
CA GLY A 72 12.67 10.35 1.48
C GLY A 72 12.33 9.70 2.82
N ALA A 73 11.15 9.07 2.93
CA ALA A 73 10.73 8.35 4.13
C ALA A 73 11.18 6.88 4.10
N THR A 74 11.28 6.27 5.28
CA THR A 74 11.55 4.84 5.44
C THR A 74 10.25 4.11 5.76
N PRO A 75 9.91 2.99 5.08
CA PRO A 75 8.77 2.15 5.46
C PRO A 75 8.92 1.64 6.90
N MET A 76 7.92 1.87 7.75
CA MET A 76 7.96 1.52 9.18
C MET A 76 6.86 0.54 9.62
N GLY A 77 5.84 0.34 8.80
CA GLY A 77 4.72 -0.56 9.08
C GLY A 77 3.79 -0.63 7.88
N LYS A 78 3.03 -1.72 7.78
CA LYS A 78 2.02 -1.90 6.75
C LYS A 78 0.66 -2.24 7.35
N VAL A 79 -0.38 -1.86 6.61
CA VAL A 79 -1.72 -2.44 6.72
C VAL A 79 -2.06 -3.08 5.38
N ASP A 80 -2.85 -4.14 5.39
CA ASP A 80 -3.34 -4.76 4.15
C ASP A 80 -4.87 -4.82 4.13
N HIS A 81 -5.46 -4.76 2.95
CA HIS A 81 -6.90 -4.88 2.75
C HIS A 81 -7.16 -5.98 1.73
N LEU A 82 -7.34 -7.20 2.24
CA LEU A 82 -7.38 -8.42 1.45
C LEU A 82 -8.80 -8.73 0.96
N GLN A 83 -8.97 -8.85 -0.35
CA GLN A 83 -10.27 -9.05 -0.98
C GLN A 83 -10.22 -10.32 -1.85
N PHE A 84 -10.74 -11.42 -1.30
CA PHE A 84 -10.80 -12.72 -1.96
C PHE A 84 -12.26 -13.20 -2.07
N GLY A 85 -12.49 -14.21 -2.92
CA GLY A 85 -13.80 -14.83 -3.13
C GLY A 85 -14.21 -15.76 -1.98
N ASN A 86 -15.09 -16.73 -2.28
CA ASN A 86 -15.54 -17.72 -1.29
C ASN A 86 -14.36 -18.58 -0.80
N PRO A 87 -14.03 -18.62 0.51
CA PRO A 87 -12.94 -19.43 1.03
C PRO A 87 -13.19 -20.95 0.97
N GLU A 88 -14.43 -21.40 0.73
CA GLU A 88 -14.71 -22.83 0.52
C GLU A 88 -14.28 -23.33 -0.87
N ASP A 89 -14.02 -22.42 -1.81
CA ASP A 89 -13.45 -22.76 -3.11
C ASP A 89 -11.93 -22.99 -2.95
N PRO A 90 -11.42 -24.20 -3.23
CA PRO A 90 -10.00 -24.51 -3.06
C PRO A 90 -9.06 -23.62 -3.88
N GLU A 91 -9.47 -23.15 -5.06
CA GLU A 91 -8.65 -22.27 -5.91
C GLU A 91 -8.54 -20.86 -5.29
N ILE A 92 -9.65 -20.35 -4.77
CA ILE A 92 -9.68 -19.07 -4.07
C ILE A 92 -8.88 -19.14 -2.77
N PHE A 93 -9.02 -20.22 -2.01
CA PHE A 93 -8.26 -20.41 -0.78
C PHE A 93 -6.76 -20.53 -1.05
N TRP A 94 -6.37 -21.24 -2.11
CA TRP A 94 -4.98 -21.29 -2.57
C TRP A 94 -4.44 -19.90 -2.92
N THR A 95 -5.21 -19.11 -3.67
CA THR A 95 -4.85 -17.72 -4.04
C THR A 95 -4.64 -16.84 -2.81
N PHE A 96 -5.52 -16.96 -1.81
CA PHE A 96 -5.40 -16.28 -0.52
C PHE A 96 -4.11 -16.68 0.22
N MET A 97 -3.86 -17.98 0.34
CA MET A 97 -2.68 -18.51 1.02
C MET A 97 -1.38 -18.05 0.36
N GLU A 98 -1.25 -18.17 -0.95
CA GLU A 98 -0.07 -17.72 -1.71
C GLU A 98 0.17 -16.21 -1.52
N SER A 99 -0.88 -15.41 -1.55
CA SER A 99 -0.80 -13.96 -1.34
C SER A 99 -0.29 -13.64 0.08
N ILE A 100 -0.87 -14.27 1.11
CA ILE A 100 -0.49 -14.08 2.52
C ILE A 100 0.96 -14.47 2.76
N GLU A 101 1.37 -15.64 2.28
CA GLU A 101 2.74 -16.10 2.47
C GLU A 101 3.74 -15.18 1.77
N GLY A 102 3.45 -14.76 0.52
CA GLY A 102 4.27 -13.82 -0.21
C GLY A 102 4.48 -12.49 0.51
N ILE A 103 3.40 -11.83 0.95
CA ILE A 103 3.52 -10.55 1.67
C ILE A 103 4.16 -10.73 3.05
N THR A 104 4.01 -11.91 3.68
CA THR A 104 4.64 -12.20 4.97
C THR A 104 6.14 -12.38 4.84
N ASP A 105 6.60 -13.12 3.83
CA ASP A 105 8.03 -13.32 3.57
C ASP A 105 8.70 -12.00 3.20
N PHE A 106 8.04 -11.19 2.38
CA PHE A 106 8.56 -9.87 2.01
C PHE A 106 8.56 -8.88 3.18
N ALA A 107 7.54 -8.91 4.05
CA ALA A 107 7.51 -8.12 5.28
C ALA A 107 8.65 -8.46 6.24
N LYS A 108 8.95 -9.76 6.41
CA LYS A 108 10.11 -10.22 7.19
C LYS A 108 11.42 -9.76 6.57
N PHE A 109 11.56 -9.90 5.25
CA PHE A 109 12.76 -9.45 4.52
C PHE A 109 13.04 -7.95 4.73
N LEU A 110 12.01 -7.11 4.64
CA LEU A 110 12.13 -5.66 4.84
C LEU A 110 12.18 -5.23 6.31
N ASN A 111 11.94 -6.15 7.26
CA ASN A 111 11.69 -5.83 8.68
C ASN A 111 10.55 -4.80 8.87
N VAL A 112 9.49 -4.91 8.07
CA VAL A 112 8.31 -4.03 8.14
C VAL A 112 7.14 -4.80 8.75
N PRO A 113 6.71 -4.48 9.98
CA PRO A 113 5.63 -5.22 10.63
C PRO A 113 4.27 -4.94 9.99
N CYS A 114 3.41 -5.96 9.99
CA CYS A 114 1.98 -5.76 9.78
C CYS A 114 1.36 -5.23 11.09
N VAL A 115 0.70 -4.07 11.03
CA VAL A 115 0.12 -3.38 12.20
C VAL A 115 -1.41 -3.39 12.20
N GLY A 116 -2.03 -4.00 11.20
CA GLY A 116 -3.48 -4.15 11.05
C GLY A 116 -3.86 -4.52 9.63
N GLY A 117 -5.16 -4.69 9.40
CA GLY A 117 -5.74 -5.00 8.10
C GLY A 117 -7.21 -5.35 8.22
#